data_AF-A0A973SPA8-F1
#
_entry.id   AF-A0A973SPA8-F1
#
_cell.length_a   1.000
_cell.length_b   1.000
_cell.length_c   1.000
_cell.angle_alpha   90.00
_cell.angle_beta   90.00
_cell.angle_gamma   90.00
#
_symmetry.space_group_name_H-M   'P 1'
#
loop_
_entity.id
_entity.type
_entity.pdbx_description
1 polymer ?
#
loop_
_entity_poly.entity_id
_entity_poly.type
_entity_poly.pdbx_seq_one_letter_code
_entity_poly.pdbx_strand_id
1 'polypeptide(L)'
;MSLEQLYGVLLAGGIVLLAGIAAARAASRLGLPGLLLFLALGVVLGEDVLGIDFDDARLAQTLGTAALAIILIEGGLTTRWSDIRRLMVPSALLSTLGVAISVTITAAGAHVLLGMPLQLALLLGAILSST
;
A
#
# COMPACT_ATOMS: atom_id res chain seq x y z
N MET A 1 -20.57 9.44 17.18
CA MET A 1 -19.63 10.56 16.99
C MET A 1 -20.40 11.86 17.11
N SER A 2 -19.95 12.78 17.95
CA SER A 2 -20.51 14.15 18.01
C SER A 2 -19.95 15.01 16.86
N LEU A 3 -20.59 16.15 16.56
CA LEU A 3 -20.14 17.06 15.48
C LEU A 3 -18.71 17.58 15.72
N GLU A 4 -18.37 17.90 16.97
CA GLU A 4 -17.02 18.35 17.34
C GLU A 4 -15.94 17.30 17.04
N GLN A 5 -16.22 16.04 17.35
CA GLN A 5 -15.31 14.92 17.04
C GLN A 5 -15.17 14.72 15.54
N LEU A 6 -16.26 14.87 14.77
CA LEU A 6 -16.23 14.78 13.32
C LEU A 6 -15.33 15.88 12.72
N TYR A 7 -15.45 17.12 13.19
CA TYR A 7 -14.59 18.21 12.73
C TYR A 7 -13.12 17.99 13.08
N GLY A 8 -12.84 17.48 14.28
CA GLY A 8 -11.47 17.10 14.68
C GLY A 8 -10.85 16.05 13.75
N VAL A 9 -11.60 14.99 13.42
CA VAL A 9 -11.14 13.94 12.51
C VAL A 9 -10.94 14.46 11.09
N LEU A 10 -11.88 15.27 10.58
CA LEU A 10 -11.76 15.90 9.25
C LEU A 10 -10.55 16.83 9.18
N LEU A 11 -10.30 17.62 10.22
CA LEU A 11 -9.14 18.51 10.28
C LEU A 11 -7.83 17.71 10.29
N ALA A 12 -7.74 16.69 11.14
CA ALA A 12 -6.57 15.81 11.20
C ALA A 12 -6.32 15.12 9.85
N GLY A 13 -7.36 14.53 9.25
CA GLY A 13 -7.28 13.91 7.93
C GLY A 13 -6.86 14.89 6.83
N GLY A 14 -7.38 16.13 6.87
CA GLY A 14 -6.98 17.21 5.97
C GLY A 14 -5.52 17.61 6.12
N ILE A 15 -5.02 17.72 7.36
CA ILE A 15 -3.60 18.01 7.64
C ILE A 15 -2.70 16.89 7.10
N VAL A 16 -3.06 15.63 7.33
CA VAL A 16 -2.31 14.47 6.82
C VAL A 16 -2.32 14.46 5.28
N LEU A 17 -3.45 14.76 4.64
CA LEU A 17 -3.55 14.91 3.19
C LEU A 17 -2.63 16.03 2.66
N LEU A 18 -2.66 17.21 3.29
CA LEU A 18 -1.80 18.32 2.90
C LEU A 18 -0.31 18.00 3.07
N ALA A 19 0.05 17.33 4.16
CA ALA A 19 1.41 16.84 4.40
C ALA A 19 1.82 15.81 3.32
N GLY A 20 0.91 14.91 2.94
CA GLY A 20 1.10 13.99 1.82
C GLY A 20 1.33 14.71 0.50
N ILE A 21 0.51 15.69 0.15
CA ILE A 21 0.69 16.49 -1.09
C ILE A 21 2.04 17.23 -1.07
N ALA A 22 2.42 17.81 0.06
CA ALA A 22 3.72 18.46 0.23
C ALA A 22 4.88 17.46 0.06
N ALA A 23 4.76 16.26 0.65
CA ALA A 23 5.72 15.18 0.51
C ALA A 23 5.85 14.70 -0.95
N ALA A 24 4.74 14.55 -1.68
CA ALA A 24 4.74 14.19 -3.10
C ALA A 24 5.44 15.25 -3.96
N ARG A 25 5.21 16.54 -3.65
CA ARG A 25 5.88 17.65 -4.33
C ARG A 25 7.37 17.71 -3.97
N ALA A 26 7.75 17.40 -2.74
CA ALA A 26 9.16 17.30 -2.34
C ALA A 26 9.84 16.12 -3.05
N ALA A 27 9.18 14.96 -3.15
CA ALA A 27 9.69 13.76 -3.83
C ALA A 27 10.11 14.06 -5.26
N SER A 28 9.21 14.71 -6.01
CA SER A 28 9.47 15.08 -7.42
C SER A 28 10.62 16.09 -7.58
N ARG A 29 10.84 16.97 -6.60
CA ARG A 29 11.97 17.92 -6.61
C ARG A 29 13.30 17.29 -6.21
N LEU A 30 13.28 16.34 -5.28
CA LEU A 30 14.47 15.64 -4.79
C LEU A 30 14.88 14.45 -5.68
N GLY A 31 14.03 14.04 -6.63
CA GLY A 31 14.25 12.88 -7.49
C GLY A 31 14.06 11.54 -6.76
N LEU A 32 13.38 11.54 -5.62
CA LEU A 32 13.14 10.34 -4.80
C LEU A 32 11.80 9.67 -5.17
N PRO A 33 11.68 8.34 -5.03
CA PRO A 33 10.40 7.65 -5.11
C PRO A 33 9.40 8.21 -4.08
N GLY A 34 8.22 8.65 -4.52
CA GLY A 34 7.20 9.26 -3.65
C GLY A 34 6.77 8.37 -2.47
N LEU A 35 6.72 7.05 -2.70
CA LEU A 35 6.42 6.05 -1.68
C LEU A 35 7.33 6.14 -0.46
N LEU A 36 8.63 6.40 -0.64
CA LEU A 36 9.58 6.50 0.47
C LEU A 36 9.26 7.68 1.38
N LEU A 37 8.79 8.78 0.81
CA LEU A 37 8.43 9.98 1.57
C LEU A 37 7.07 9.84 2.26
N PHE A 38 6.12 9.11 1.67
CA PHE A 38 4.90 8.74 2.38
C PHE A 38 5.16 7.79 3.55
N LEU A 39 6.06 6.82 3.37
CA LEU A 39 6.49 5.93 4.45
C LEU A 39 7.18 6.72 5.57
N ALA A 40 8.12 7.58 5.23
CA ALA A 40 8.81 8.43 6.19
C ALA A 40 7.84 9.36 6.95
N LEU A 41 6.88 9.96 6.24
CA LEU A 41 5.83 10.77 6.86
C LEU A 41 5.03 9.95 7.87
N GLY A 42 4.63 8.73 7.53
CA GLY A 42 3.93 7.82 8.46
C GLY A 42 4.75 7.48 9.69
N VAL A 43 6.03 7.13 9.52
CA VAL A 43 6.96 6.84 10.64
C VAL A 43 7.15 8.05 11.54
N VAL A 44 7.28 9.25 10.96
CA VAL A 44 7.42 10.51 11.73
C VAL A 44 6.13 10.85 12.48
N LEU A 45 4.96 10.56 11.90
CA LEU A 45 3.69 10.78 12.58
C LEU A 45 3.44 9.75 13.69
N GLY A 46 3.99 8.54 13.58
CA GLY A 46 3.76 7.44 14.51
C GLY A 46 4.23 7.68 15.95
N GLU A 47 3.97 6.69 16.78
CA GLU A 47 4.16 6.72 18.23
C GLU A 47 5.59 7.09 18.66
N ASP A 48 6.59 6.51 17.99
CA ASP A 48 8.00 6.69 18.34
C ASP A 48 8.55 8.11 18.12
N VAL A 49 7.86 8.95 17.32
CA VAL A 49 8.38 10.26 16.90
C VAL A 49 7.48 11.41 17.32
N LEU A 50 6.23 11.45 16.85
CA LEU A 50 5.27 12.51 17.22
C LEU A 50 4.21 12.03 18.21
N GLY A 51 4.18 10.74 18.55
CA GLY A 51 3.30 10.21 19.58
C GLY A 51 1.85 10.01 19.14
N ILE A 52 1.57 9.93 17.83
CA ILE A 52 0.23 9.57 17.36
C ILE A 52 0.08 8.06 17.51
N ASP A 53 -0.57 7.66 18.59
CA ASP A 53 -0.92 6.26 18.87
C ASP A 53 -1.94 5.77 17.82
N PHE A 54 -1.61 4.66 17.18
CA PHE A 54 -2.43 4.03 16.15
C PHE A 54 -2.47 2.51 16.36
N ASP A 55 -3.48 2.07 17.11
CA ASP A 55 -3.80 0.65 17.31
C ASP A 55 -5.22 0.32 16.82
N ASP A 56 -5.52 0.70 15.57
CA ASP A 56 -6.82 0.38 14.95
C ASP A 56 -6.65 -0.28 13.57
N ALA A 57 -6.50 -1.60 13.61
CA ALA A 57 -6.46 -2.44 12.41
C ALA A 57 -7.74 -2.35 11.57
N ARG A 58 -8.89 -2.07 12.18
CA ARG A 58 -10.18 -1.99 11.46
C ARG A 58 -10.28 -0.69 10.68
N LEU A 59 -9.81 0.41 11.25
CA LEU A 59 -9.68 1.69 10.57
C LEU A 59 -8.66 1.58 9.43
N ALA A 60 -7.49 0.99 9.67
CA ALA A 60 -6.48 0.72 8.63
C ALA A 60 -7.07 -0.09 7.47
N GLN A 61 -7.78 -1.18 7.76
CA GLN A 61 -8.42 -2.02 6.75
C GLN A 61 -9.50 -1.26 5.98
N THR A 62 -10.33 -0.47 6.66
CA THR A 62 -11.42 0.29 6.02
C THR A 62 -10.86 1.33 5.06
N LEU A 63 -9.88 2.13 5.50
CA LEU A 63 -9.21 3.13 4.67
C LEU A 63 -8.42 2.47 3.54
N GLY A 64 -7.67 1.41 3.84
CA GLY A 64 -6.87 0.67 2.87
C GLY A 64 -7.73 0.03 1.79
N THR A 65 -8.87 -0.57 2.14
CA THR A 65 -9.79 -1.17 1.17
C THR A 65 -10.46 -0.11 0.30
N ALA A 66 -10.88 1.01 0.89
CA ALA A 66 -11.46 2.12 0.14
C ALA A 66 -10.44 2.74 -0.83
N ALA A 67 -9.20 2.97 -0.37
CA ALA A 67 -8.11 3.46 -1.19
C ALA A 67 -7.75 2.46 -2.30
N LEU A 68 -7.65 1.16 -1.98
CA LEU A 68 -7.36 0.10 -2.95
C LEU A 68 -8.41 0.06 -4.06
N ALA A 69 -9.69 0.17 -3.72
CA ALA A 69 -10.76 0.24 -4.72
C ALA A 69 -10.56 1.42 -5.68
N ILE A 70 -10.25 2.62 -5.15
CA ILE A 70 -9.99 3.81 -5.97
C ILE A 70 -8.75 3.60 -6.86
N ILE A 71 -7.64 3.11 -6.29
CA ILE A 71 -6.38 2.87 -6.99
C ILE A 71 -6.58 1.86 -8.14
N LEU A 72 -7.30 0.77 -7.90
CA LEU A 72 -7.56 -0.24 -8.92
C LEU A 72 -8.48 0.29 -10.04
N ILE A 73 -9.49 1.10 -9.68
CA ILE A 73 -10.36 1.74 -10.68
C ILE A 73 -9.56 2.72 -11.53
N GLU A 74 -8.75 3.59 -10.92
CA GLU A 74 -7.91 4.55 -11.63
C GLU A 74 -6.91 3.85 -12.54
N GLY A 75 -6.22 2.81 -12.05
CA GLY A 75 -5.32 1.99 -12.85
C GLY A 75 -6.02 1.33 -14.04
N GLY A 76 -7.25 0.81 -13.83
CA GLY A 76 -8.05 0.23 -14.90
C GLY A 76 -8.48 1.26 -15.97
N LEU A 77 -8.91 2.45 -15.55
CA LEU A 77 -9.39 3.50 -16.45
C LEU A 77 -8.27 4.19 -17.24
N THR A 78 -7.08 4.33 -16.64
CA THR A 78 -5.92 4.95 -17.28
C THR A 78 -5.22 4.01 -18.27
N THR A 79 -5.43 2.70 -18.16
CA THR A 79 -4.79 1.73 -19.05
C THR A 79 -5.54 1.60 -20.37
N ARG A 80 -4.86 1.88 -21.48
CA ARG A 80 -5.45 1.82 -22.82
C ARG A 80 -5.61 0.40 -23.30
N TRP A 81 -6.84 0.02 -23.65
CA TRP A 81 -7.14 -1.32 -24.18
C TRP A 81 -6.32 -1.70 -25.42
N SER A 82 -6.00 -0.73 -26.28
CA SER A 82 -5.16 -0.92 -27.47
C SER A 82 -3.77 -1.47 -27.15
N ASP A 83 -3.25 -1.13 -25.98
CA ASP A 83 -1.88 -1.42 -25.57
C ASP A 83 -1.85 -2.78 -24.87
N ILE A 84 -2.82 -3.05 -23.97
CA ILE A 84 -2.93 -4.33 -23.27
C ILE A 84 -3.24 -5.48 -24.23
N ARG A 85 -4.14 -5.29 -25.23
CA ARG A 85 -4.60 -6.39 -26.08
C ARG A 85 -3.47 -7.17 -26.77
N ARG A 86 -2.36 -6.49 -27.07
CA ARG A 86 -1.18 -7.08 -27.73
C ARG A 86 -0.33 -7.92 -26.78
N LEU A 87 -0.46 -7.70 -25.47
CA LEU A 87 0.34 -8.31 -24.41
C LEU A 87 -0.51 -9.15 -23.43
N MET A 88 -1.78 -9.42 -23.75
CA MET A 88 -2.70 -10.15 -22.85
C MET A 88 -2.16 -11.50 -22.39
N VAL A 89 -1.57 -12.29 -23.30
CA VAL A 89 -1.04 -13.62 -22.96
C VAL A 89 0.14 -13.53 -21.99
N PRO A 90 1.23 -12.77 -22.28
CA PRO A 90 2.32 -12.64 -21.31
C PRO A 90 1.87 -11.99 -20.01
N SER A 91 0.97 -10.99 -20.04
CA SER A 91 0.42 -10.38 -18.83
C SER A 91 -0.37 -11.38 -17.98
N ALA A 92 -1.18 -12.23 -18.58
CA ALA A 92 -1.94 -13.26 -17.87
C ALA A 92 -1.04 -14.34 -17.26
N LEU A 93 0.04 -14.72 -17.95
CA LEU A 93 1.02 -15.67 -17.40
C LEU A 93 1.78 -15.07 -16.22
N LEU A 94 2.20 -13.81 -16.32
CA LEU A 94 2.89 -13.11 -15.23
C LEU A 94 1.97 -12.91 -14.01
N SER A 95 0.71 -12.57 -14.22
CA SER A 95 -0.24 -12.37 -13.11
C SER A 95 -0.73 -13.67 -12.45
N THR A 96 -0.50 -14.83 -13.08
CA THR A 96 -0.89 -16.14 -12.52
C THR A 96 0.33 -16.95 -12.09
N LEU A 97 1.11 -17.45 -13.05
CA LEU A 97 2.31 -18.25 -12.78
C LEU A 97 3.41 -17.42 -12.13
N GLY A 98 3.62 -16.18 -12.59
CA GLY A 98 4.61 -15.29 -11.98
C GLY A 98 4.31 -15.03 -10.50
N VAL A 99 3.05 -14.71 -10.19
CA VAL A 99 2.58 -14.54 -8.81
C VAL A 99 2.75 -15.84 -8.01
N ALA A 100 2.32 -16.99 -8.53
CA ALA A 100 2.46 -18.26 -7.81
C ALA A 100 3.93 -18.59 -7.47
N ILE A 101 4.85 -18.32 -8.39
CA ILE A 101 6.30 -18.48 -8.18
C ILE A 101 6.79 -17.50 -7.11
N SER A 102 6.45 -16.21 -7.23
CA SER A 102 6.84 -15.16 -6.28
C SER A 102 6.35 -15.46 -4.85
N VAL A 103 5.09 -15.90 -4.70
CA VAL A 103 4.53 -16.31 -3.40
C VAL A 103 5.32 -17.48 -2.83
N THR A 104 5.57 -18.51 -3.65
CA THR A 104 6.26 -19.73 -3.20
C THR A 104 7.68 -19.43 -2.75
N ILE A 105 8.44 -18.66 -3.53
CA ILE A 105 9.84 -18.31 -3.21
C ILE A 105 9.89 -17.45 -1.94
N THR A 106 9.05 -16.42 -1.87
CA THR A 106 9.01 -15.52 -0.72
C THR A 106 8.59 -16.24 0.56
N ALA A 107 7.55 -17.08 0.49
CA ALA A 107 7.07 -17.85 1.63
C ALA A 107 8.08 -18.92 2.08
N ALA A 108 8.72 -19.62 1.14
CA ALA A 108 9.78 -20.57 1.48
C ALA A 108 10.96 -19.87 2.17
N GLY A 109 11.36 -18.71 1.67
CA GLY A 109 12.38 -17.87 2.31
C GLY A 109 11.99 -17.46 3.73
N ALA A 110 10.77 -16.95 3.94
CA ALA A 110 10.28 -16.57 5.25
C ALA A 110 10.18 -17.77 6.23
N HIS A 111 9.74 -18.94 5.74
CA HIS A 111 9.65 -20.14 6.58
C HIS A 111 11.03 -20.66 6.99
N VAL A 112 11.97 -20.76 6.05
CA VAL A 112 13.29 -21.37 6.28
C VAL A 112 14.25 -20.40 6.98
N LEU A 113 14.30 -19.14 6.55
CA LEU A 113 15.27 -18.16 7.07
C LEU A 113 14.81 -17.50 8.38
N LEU A 114 13.51 -17.25 8.52
CA LEU A 114 12.95 -16.55 9.68
C LEU A 114 12.23 -17.50 10.64
N GLY A 115 12.10 -18.80 10.31
CA GLY A 115 11.41 -19.79 11.15
C GLY A 115 9.90 -19.56 11.25
N MET A 116 9.32 -18.76 10.36
CA MET A 116 7.92 -18.35 10.45
C MET A 116 6.98 -19.54 10.17
N PRO A 117 5.87 -19.76 10.90
CA PRO A 117 4.90 -20.80 10.57
C PRO A 117 4.45 -20.73 9.11
N LEU A 118 4.30 -21.88 8.46
CA LEU A 118 4.02 -21.96 7.01
C LEU A 118 2.82 -21.11 6.60
N GLN A 119 1.76 -21.07 7.42
CA GLN A 119 0.56 -20.27 7.16
C GLN A 119 0.88 -18.77 7.10
N LEU A 120 1.66 -18.25 8.06
CA LEU A 120 2.04 -16.84 8.10
C LEU A 120 3.04 -16.50 6.98
N ALA A 121 3.96 -17.41 6.68
CA ALA A 121 4.91 -17.25 5.58
C ALA A 121 4.20 -17.17 4.21
N LEU A 122 3.19 -18.01 3.98
CA LEU A 122 2.35 -17.97 2.79
C LEU A 122 1.52 -16.69 2.71
N LEU A 123 0.97 -16.22 3.83
CA LEU A 123 0.26 -14.93 3.88
C LEU A 123 1.19 -13.75 3.53
N LEU A 124 2.40 -13.73 4.08
CA LEU A 124 3.40 -12.71 3.76
C LEU A 124 3.79 -12.75 2.29
N GLY A 125 4.03 -13.96 1.74
CA GLY A 125 4.31 -14.14 0.32
C GLY A 125 3.17 -13.65 -0.57
N ALA A 126 1.91 -13.93 -0.20
CA ALA A 126 0.73 -13.47 -0.93
C ALA A 126 0.63 -11.94 -0.96
N ILE A 127 0.81 -11.27 0.18
CA ILE A 127 0.71 -9.81 0.30
C ILE A 127 1.80 -9.11 -0.53
N LEU A 128 3.03 -9.64 -0.53
CA LEU A 128 4.16 -9.03 -1.25
C LEU A 128 4.17 -9.31 -2.77
N SER A 129 3.34 -10.23 -3.26
CA SER A 129 3.37 -10.67 -4.66
C SER A 129 2.64 -9.76 -5.65
N SER A 130 1.83 -8.82 -5.15
CA SER A 130 1.03 -7.90 -5.98
C SER A 130 1.89 -6.73 -6.45
N THR A 131 2.26 -6.71 -7.74
CA THR A 131 2.96 -5.61 -8.42
C THR A 131 2.31 -5.26 -9.74
#